data_AF-A0A9D4KXM5-F1
#
_entry.id   AF-A0A9D4KXM5-F1
#
_cell.length_a   1.000
_cell.length_b   1.000
_cell.length_c   1.000
_cell.angle_alpha   90.00
_cell.angle_beta   90.00
_cell.angle_gamma   90.00
#
_symmetry.space_group_name_H-M   'P 1'
#
loop_
_entity.id
_entity.type
_entity.pdbx_description
1 polymer ?
#
loop_
_entity_poly.entity_id
_entity_poly.type
_entity_poly.pdbx_seq_one_letter_code
_entity_poly.pdbx_strand_id
1 'polypeptide(L)' 'MITTILCYSAEIWGFQYAECIERVHINYCKRLCGLNKSVTNFFALTECGRLPL' A
#
# COMPACT_ATOMS: atom_id res chain seq x y z
N MET A 1 -3.93 -0.28 -24.55
CA MET A 1 -3.23 0.36 -23.41
C MET A 1 -3.21 -0.65 -22.28
N ILE A 2 -2.03 -1.05 -21.79
CA ILE A 2 -1.91 -1.95 -20.63
C ILE A 2 -1.72 -1.06 -19.41
N THR A 3 -2.64 -1.13 -18.45
CA THR A 3 -2.57 -0.38 -17.18
C THR A 3 -2.34 -1.36 -16.05
N THR A 4 -1.36 -1.08 -15.18
CA THR A 4 -1.12 -1.84 -13.97
C THR A 4 -2.19 -1.52 -12.93
N ILE A 5 -2.71 -2.56 -12.26
CA ILE A 5 -3.72 -2.42 -11.19
C ILE A 5 -3.05 -2.82 -9.87
N LEU A 6 -3.08 -1.92 -8.89
CA LEU A 6 -2.62 -2.19 -7.53
C LEU A 6 -3.78 -2.79 -6.73
N CYS A 7 -3.75 -4.11 -6.50
CA CYS A 7 -4.69 -4.79 -5.62
C CYS A 7 -4.40 -4.50 -4.15
N TYR A 8 -5.39 -4.66 -3.28
CA TYR A 8 -5.28 -4.44 -1.84
C TYR A 8 -4.17 -5.30 -1.19
N SER A 9 -4.03 -6.56 -1.58
CA SER A 9 -3.02 -7.49 -1.04
C SER A 9 -1.79 -7.63 -1.96
N ALA A 10 -1.46 -6.60 -2.73
CA ALA A 10 -0.34 -6.65 -3.66
C ALA A 10 1.01 -6.56 -2.91
N GLU A 11 1.90 -7.52 -3.16
CA GLU A 11 3.27 -7.49 -2.63
C GLU A 11 4.15 -6.56 -3.47
N ILE A 12 4.28 -5.30 -3.06
CA ILE A 12 4.99 -4.25 -3.80
C ILE A 12 6.45 -4.06 -3.36
N TRP A 13 6.94 -4.89 -2.43
CA TRP A 13 8.24 -4.72 -1.75
C TRP A 13 9.29 -5.75 -2.13
N GLY A 14 9.05 -6.51 -3.21
CA GLY A 14 9.97 -7.55 -3.68
C GLY A 14 11.28 -7.01 -4.25
N PHE A 15 11.54 -7.26 -5.53
CA PHE A 15 12.86 -7.06 -6.14
C PHE A 15 13.47 -5.65 -5.97
N GLN A 16 12.64 -4.61 -6.06
CA GLN A 16 13.08 -3.23 -5.86
C GLN A 16 12.03 -2.44 -5.09
N TYR A 17 12.48 -1.79 -4.02
CA TYR A 17 11.64 -0.84 -3.30
C TYR A 17 11.42 0.42 -4.14
N ALA A 18 10.14 0.74 -4.36
CA ALA A 18 9.71 1.95 -5.04
C ALA A 18 8.75 2.75 -4.14
N GLU A 19 9.28 3.80 -3.51
CA GLU A 19 8.52 4.64 -2.57
C GLU A 19 7.25 5.25 -3.21
N CYS A 20 7.32 5.61 -4.49
CA CYS A 20 6.18 6.16 -5.22
C CYS A 20 5.02 5.16 -5.34
N ILE A 21 5.33 3.86 -5.53
CA ILE A 21 4.34 2.79 -5.60
C ILE A 21 3.73 2.55 -4.22
N GLU A 22 4.56 2.49 -3.18
CA GLU A 22 4.10 2.33 -1.79
C GLU A 22 3.16 3.46 -1.37
N ARG A 23 3.48 4.71 -1.71
CA ARG A 23 2.63 5.86 -1.39
C ARG A 23 1.25 5.78 -2.05
N VAL A 24 1.16 5.35 -3.31
CA VAL A 24 -0.13 5.19 -4.01
C VAL A 24 -0.92 4.03 -3.40
N HIS A 25 -0.25 2.92 -3.12
CA HIS A 25 -0.85 1.74 -2.53
C HIS A 25 -1.39 2.00 -1.12
N ILE A 26 -0.64 2.68 -0.24
CA ILE A 26 -1.11 3.09 1.10
C ILE A 26 -2.37 3.95 0.99
N ASN A 27 -2.39 4.94 0.09
CA ASN A 27 -3.54 5.81 -0.07
C ASN A 27 -4.78 5.05 -0.56
N TYR A 28 -4.58 4.08 -1.45
CA TYR A 28 -5.63 3.17 -1.88
C TYR A 28 -6.15 2.31 -0.72
N CYS A 29 -5.26 1.64 0.02
CA CYS A 29 -5.63 0.78 1.15
C CYS A 29 -6.30 1.56 2.28
N LYS A 30 -5.84 2.77 2.60
CA LYS A 30 -6.54 3.65 3.57
C LYS A 30 -7.95 3.98 3.14
N ARG A 31 -8.16 4.30 1.85
CA ARG A 31 -9.52 4.58 1.32
C ARG A 31 -10.40 3.33 1.37
N LEU A 32 -9.86 2.18 0.99
CA LEU A 32 -10.60 0.91 1.01
C LEU A 32 -11.02 0.52 2.43
N CYS A 33 -10.12 0.69 3.41
CA CYS A 33 -10.37 0.40 4.81
C CYS A 33 -11.12 1.51 5.57
N GLY A 34 -11.51 2.62 4.90
CA GLY A 34 -12.19 3.74 5.55
C GLY A 34 -11.34 4.50 6.58
N LEU A 35 -10.01 4.38 6.51
CA LEU A 35 -9.08 5.04 7.42
C LEU A 35 -8.98 6.54 7.10
N ASN A 36 -8.94 7.37 8.14
CA ASN A 36 -8.64 8.78 7.97
C ASN A 36 -7.22 8.96 7.41
N LYS A 37 -7.02 9.96 6.54
CA LYS A 37 -5.70 10.31 5.99
C LYS A 37 -4.66 10.55 7.08
N SER A 38 -5.07 11.08 8.24
CA SER A 38 -4.22 11.34 9.40
C SER A 38 -3.78 10.09 10.17
N VAL A 39 -4.40 8.93 9.92
CA VAL A 39 -3.99 7.65 10.54
C VAL A 39 -2.61 7.26 10.03
N THR A 40 -1.79 6.70 10.91
CA THR A 40 -0.46 6.19 10.58
C THR A 40 -0.51 5.19 9.42
N ASN A 41 0.41 5.33 8.47
CA ASN A 41 0.52 4.42 7.31
C ASN A 41 0.71 2.96 7.73
N PHE A 42 1.26 2.74 8.91
CA PHE A 42 1.44 1.44 9.55
C PHE A 42 0.21 0.54 9.43
N PHE A 43 -0.99 1.03 9.77
CA PHE A 43 -2.22 0.23 9.70
C PHE A 43 -2.51 -0.29 8.29
N ALA A 44 -2.27 0.51 7.26
CA ALA A 44 -2.48 0.07 5.88
C ALA A 44 -1.40 -0.91 5.42
N LEU A 45 -0.16 -0.73 5.90
CA LEU A 45 1.00 -1.55 5.52
C LEU A 45 1.01 -2.92 6.21
N THR A 46 0.60 -2.99 7.48
CA THR A 46 0.52 -4.25 8.23
C THR A 46 -0.52 -5.19 7.66
N GLU A 47 -1.67 -4.67 7.24
CA GLU A 47 -2.71 -5.46 6.58
C GLU A 47 -2.22 -6.06 5.25
N CYS A 48 -1.31 -5.37 4.57
CA CYS A 48 -0.72 -5.83 3.31
C CYS A 48 0.50 -6.75 3.53
N GLY A 49 0.82 -7.11 4.78
CA GLY A 49 1.88 -8.07 5.09
C GLY A 49 3.30 -7.49 5.09
N ARG A 50 3.48 -6.16 5.12
CA ARG A 50 4.83 -5.59 5.24
C ARG A 50 5.38 -5.79 6.65
N LEU A 51 6.38 -6.66 6.76
CA LEU A 51 7.14 -6.90 7.99
C LEU A 51 8.61 -7.22 7.62
N PRO A 52 9.61 -6.75 8.39
CA PRO A 52 9.53 -5.69 9.40
C PRO A 52 9.33 -4.31 8.77
N LEU A 53 8.68 -3.40 9.50
CA LEU A 53 8.43 -1.99 9.12
C LEU A 53 9.44 -1.06 9.79
#